data_AF-A0A1R1PR95-F1
#
_entry.id   AF-A0A1R1PR95-F1
#
_cell.length_a   1.000
_cell.length_b   1.000
_cell.length_c   1.000
_cell.angle_alpha   90.00
_cell.angle_beta   90.00
_cell.angle_gamma   90.00
#
_symmetry.space_group_name_H-M   'P 1'
#
loop_
_entity.id
_entity.type
_entity.pdbx_description
1 polymer ?
#
loop_
_entity_poly.entity_id
_entity_poly.type
_entity_poly.pdbx_seq_one_letter_code
_entity_poly.pdbx_strand_id
1 'polypeptide(L)'
;MMTWTSINMGGTAKRLISIAVISALASAGNMVAPILYTGDYGPEFTEGGLLLILSHAASIVSALVLAYHFKRTNKYRDEHPIDVSHLTEEEQVALNDYHPNFRYRL
;
A
#
# COMPACT_ATOMS: atom_id res chain seq x y z
N MET A 1 5.49 -6.97 0.67
CA MET A 1 4.42 -5.95 0.80
C MET A 1 3.96 -5.73 2.23
N MET A 2 3.44 -6.73 2.96
CA MET A 2 2.85 -6.53 4.29
C MET A 2 3.77 -5.82 5.31
N THR A 3 5.05 -6.20 5.41
CA THR A 3 6.00 -5.55 6.33
C THR A 3 6.27 -4.08 5.96
N TRP A 4 6.31 -3.76 4.67
CA TRP A 4 6.55 -2.40 4.19
C TRP A 4 5.31 -1.52 4.37
N THR A 5 4.12 -2.08 4.19
CA THR A 5 2.86 -1.37 4.46
C THR A 5 2.65 -1.17 5.97
N SER A 6 3.04 -2.13 6.81
CA SER A 6 2.83 -2.04 8.26
C SER A 6 3.64 -0.92 8.93
N ILE A 7 4.88 -0.69 8.48
CA ILE A 7 5.75 0.39 8.99
C ILE A 7 5.30 1.78 8.51
N ASN A 8 4.63 1.85 7.36
CA ASN A 8 4.16 3.10 6.76
C ASN A 8 2.73 3.48 7.17
N MET A 9 2.13 2.70 8.06
CA MET A 9 0.79 2.95 8.61
C MET A 9 0.88 3.28 10.09
N GLY A 10 0.59 4.54 10.40
CA GLY A 10 0.25 4.98 11.75
C GLY A 10 -1.10 4.43 12.18
N GLY A 11 -1.19 4.01 13.45
CA GLY A 11 -2.42 3.51 14.04
C GLY A 11 -2.69 2.03 13.82
N THR A 12 -3.01 1.33 14.92
CA THR A 12 -3.28 -0.10 14.92
C THR A 12 -4.51 -0.47 14.08
N ALA A 13 -5.59 0.31 14.19
CA ALA A 13 -6.84 0.04 13.45
C ALA A 13 -6.63 0.12 11.93
N LYS A 14 -6.01 1.20 11.44
CA LYS A 14 -5.70 1.39 10.01
C LYS A 14 -4.81 0.27 9.48
N ARG A 15 -3.81 -0.14 10.25
CA ARG A 15 -2.92 -1.26 9.89
C ARG A 15 -3.68 -2.58 9.77
N LEU A 16 -4.53 -2.92 10.75
CA LEU A 16 -5.30 -4.17 10.74
C LEU A 16 -6.26 -4.27 9.56
N ILE A 17 -7.02 -3.19 9.30
CA ILE A 17 -7.94 -3.12 8.17
C ILE A 17 -7.17 -3.31 6.85
N SER A 18 -6.02 -2.67 6.72
CA SER A 18 -5.22 -2.74 5.50
C SER A 18 -4.66 -4.13 5.25
N ILE A 19 -4.19 -4.82 6.29
CA ILE A 19 -3.76 -6.22 6.19
C ILE A 19 -4.94 -7.10 5.74
N ALA A 20 -6.12 -6.94 6.34
CA ALA A 20 -7.30 -7.71 5.98
C ALA A 20 -7.70 -7.51 4.50
N VAL A 21 -7.68 -6.26 4.01
CA VAL A 21 -7.97 -5.93 2.60
C VAL A 21 -6.94 -6.56 1.67
N ILE A 22 -5.64 -6.45 1.98
CA ILE A 22 -4.57 -7.05 1.17
C ILE A 22 -4.74 -8.57 1.09
N SER A 23 -5.03 -9.22 2.22
CA SER A 23 -5.27 -10.66 2.27
C SER A 23 -6.48 -11.08 1.44
N ALA A 24 -7.60 -10.35 1.54
CA ALA A 24 -8.81 -10.66 0.76
C ALA A 24 -8.56 -10.56 -0.75
N LEU A 25 -7.87 -9.50 -1.20
CA LEU A 25 -7.52 -9.33 -2.61
C LEU A 25 -6.56 -10.41 -3.10
N ALA A 26 -5.57 -10.79 -2.29
CA ALA A 26 -4.66 -11.88 -2.62
C ALA A 26 -5.41 -13.22 -2.80
N SER A 27 -6.35 -13.52 -1.90
CA SER A 27 -7.20 -14.71 -2.02
C SER A 27 -8.07 -14.69 -3.28
N ALA A 28 -8.65 -13.55 -3.64
CA ALA A 28 -9.43 -13.41 -4.86
C ALA A 28 -8.57 -13.65 -6.12
N GLY A 29 -7.37 -13.09 -6.17
CA GLY A 29 -6.43 -13.30 -7.27
C GLY A 29 -6.06 -14.78 -7.44
N ASN A 30 -5.81 -15.48 -6.33
CA ASN A 30 -5.51 -16.92 -6.35
C ASN A 30 -6.68 -17.78 -6.84
N MET A 31 -7.93 -17.33 -6.66
CA MET A 31 -9.10 -18.04 -7.15
C MET A 31 -9.31 -17.84 -8.66
N VAL A 32 -9.05 -16.63 -9.16
CA VAL A 32 -9.26 -16.27 -10.57
C VAL A 32 -8.13 -16.78 -11.47
N ALA A 33 -6.88 -16.74 -11.00
CA ALA A 33 -5.72 -17.07 -11.83
C ALA A 33 -5.80 -18.47 -12.48
N PRO A 34 -6.14 -19.57 -11.78
CA PRO A 34 -6.19 -20.90 -12.39
C PRO A 34 -7.25 -21.06 -13.48
N ILE A 35 -8.34 -20.29 -13.41
CA ILE A 35 -9.44 -20.34 -14.40
C ILE A 35 -8.95 -19.91 -15.79
N LEU A 36 -7.98 -19.00 -15.84
CA LEU A 36 -7.44 -18.47 -17.09
C LEU A 36 -6.41 -19.39 -17.75
N TYR A 37 -6.04 -20.49 -17.08
CA TYR A 37 -5.14 -21.52 -17.57
C TYR A 37 -5.85 -22.87 -17.75
N THR A 38 -7.19 -22.89 -17.83
CA THR A 38 -7.96 -24.09 -18.17
C THR A 38 -7.86 -24.42 -19.66
N GLY A 39 -8.17 -25.67 -20.03
CA GLY A 39 -8.05 -26.17 -21.41
C GLY A 39 -8.83 -25.36 -22.45
N ASP A 40 -9.86 -24.63 -22.03
CA ASP A 40 -10.66 -23.74 -22.89
C ASP A 40 -9.86 -22.53 -23.42
N TYR A 41 -8.78 -22.14 -22.72
CA TYR A 41 -7.88 -21.03 -23.11
C TYR A 41 -6.54 -21.52 -23.68
N GLY A 42 -6.37 -22.84 -23.85
CA GLY A 42 -5.20 -23.44 -24.45
C GLY A 42 -5.19 -23.35 -25.99
N PRO A 43 -4.05 -23.63 -26.66
CA PRO A 43 -2.75 -24.03 -26.09
C PRO A 43 -1.83 -22.84 -25.76
N GLU A 44 -2.16 -21.64 -26.19
CA GLU A 44 -1.27 -20.47 -26.09
C GLU A 44 -1.48 -19.65 -24.81
N PHE A 45 -2.64 -19.76 -24.14
CA PHE A 45 -2.96 -19.11 -22.85
C PHE A 45 -2.67 -17.60 -22.82
N THR A 46 -2.86 -16.92 -23.95
CA THR A 46 -2.54 -15.50 -24.15
C THR A 46 -3.27 -14.58 -23.18
N GLU A 47 -4.54 -14.88 -22.87
CA GLU A 47 -5.37 -14.13 -21.93
C GLU A 47 -4.80 -14.14 -20.51
N GLY A 48 -4.39 -15.32 -20.02
CA GLY A 48 -3.74 -15.46 -18.71
C GLY A 48 -2.41 -14.72 -18.64
N GLY A 49 -1.60 -14.84 -19.71
CA GLY A 49 -0.33 -14.11 -19.83
C GLY A 49 -0.52 -12.58 -19.84
N LEU A 50 -1.51 -12.08 -20.58
CA LEU A 50 -1.82 -10.65 -20.64
C LEU A 50 -2.27 -10.11 -19.28
N LEU A 51 -3.18 -10.81 -18.58
CA LEU A 51 -3.64 -10.40 -17.25
C LEU A 51 -2.47 -10.37 -16.24
N LEU A 52 -1.56 -11.34 -16.31
CA LEU A 52 -0.38 -11.38 -15.45
C LEU A 52 0.55 -10.18 -15.69
N ILE A 53 0.81 -9.84 -16.96
CA ILE A 53 1.66 -8.70 -17.33
C ILE A 53 1.00 -7.40 -16.89
N LEU A 54 -0.30 -7.23 -17.16
CA LEU A 54 -1.04 -6.02 -16.80
C LEU A 54 -1.11 -5.83 -15.28
N SER A 55 -1.36 -6.90 -14.52
CA SER A 55 -1.37 -6.84 -13.05
C SER A 55 0.01 -6.49 -12.47
N HIS A 56 1.10 -7.03 -13.03
CA HIS A 56 2.46 -6.65 -12.64
C HIS A 56 2.77 -5.20 -12.99
N ALA A 57 2.41 -4.75 -14.19
CA ALA A 57 2.59 -3.36 -14.61
C ALA A 57 1.84 -2.40 -13.67
N ALA A 58 0.58 -2.70 -13.34
CA ALA A 58 -0.22 -1.92 -12.40
C ALA A 58 0.42 -1.88 -11.00
N SER A 59 1.00 -2.99 -10.53
CA SER A 59 1.72 -3.06 -9.26
C SER A 59 2.95 -2.13 -9.25
N ILE A 60 3.75 -2.14 -10.32
CA ILE A 60 4.92 -1.27 -10.46
C ILE A 60 4.50 0.20 -10.47
N VAL A 61 3.48 0.56 -11.26
CA VAL A 61 2.96 1.93 -11.32
C VAL A 61 2.47 2.39 -9.95
N SER A 62 1.73 1.53 -9.24
CA SER A 62 1.24 1.83 -7.89
C SER A 62 2.39 2.07 -6.91
N ALA A 63 3.45 1.25 -6.97
CA ALA A 63 4.63 1.42 -6.13
C ALA A 63 5.37 2.73 -6.42
N LEU A 64 5.50 3.13 -7.69
CA LEU A 64 6.13 4.40 -8.08
C LEU A 64 5.32 5.61 -7.61
N VAL A 65 3.99 5.57 -7.75
CA VAL A 65 3.09 6.63 -7.27
C VAL A 65 3.22 6.77 -5.75
N LEU A 66 3.22 5.65 -5.01
CA LEU A 66 3.35 5.67 -3.57
C LEU A 66 4.73 6.17 -3.12
N ALA A 67 5.80 5.76 -3.81
CA ALA A 67 7.15 6.25 -3.57
C ALA A 67 7.26 7.77 -3.76
N TYR A 68 6.67 8.28 -4.84
CA TYR A 68 6.61 9.72 -5.08
C TYR A 68 5.82 10.44 -3.99
N HIS A 69 4.66 9.92 -3.62
CA HIS A 69 3.83 10.48 -2.55
C HIS A 69 4.58 10.54 -1.21
N PHE A 70 5.24 9.44 -0.80
CA PHE A 70 6.01 9.40 0.44
C PHE A 70 7.17 10.40 0.44
N LYS A 71 7.94 10.49 -0.64
CA LYS A 71 9.01 11.49 -0.78
C LYS A 71 8.46 12.91 -0.69
N ARG A 72 7.37 13.20 -1.40
CA ARG A 72 6.75 14.52 -1.43
C ARG A 72 6.22 14.93 -0.05
N THR A 73 5.54 14.01 0.64
CA THR A 73 4.98 14.28 1.97
C THR A 73 6.07 14.47 3.02
N ASN A 74 7.12 13.65 3.01
CA ASN A 74 8.26 13.83 3.90
C ASN A 74 8.95 15.19 3.64
N LYS A 75 9.23 15.51 2.37
CA LYS A 75 9.82 16.80 1.98
C LYS A 75 8.97 17.98 2.44
N TYR A 76 7.65 17.91 2.25
CA TYR A 76 6.73 18.96 2.70
C TYR A 76 6.79 19.17 4.22
N ARG A 77 6.86 18.09 5.01
CA ARG A 77 7.01 18.15 6.48
C ARG A 77 8.36 18.69 6.93
N ASP A 78 9.43 18.42 6.17
CA ASP A 78 10.75 18.96 6.46
C ASP A 78 10.83 20.47 6.14
N GLU A 79 10.12 20.93 5.12
CA GLU A 79 10.04 22.36 4.74
C GLU A 79 9.05 23.16 5.62
N HIS A 80 8.03 22.50 6.21
CA HIS A 80 6.97 23.13 6.99
C HIS A 80 6.84 22.45 8.37
N PRO A 81 7.77 22.72 9.31
CA PRO A 81 7.66 22.19 10.67
C PRO A 81 6.42 22.76 11.35
N ILE A 82 5.57 21.87 11.87
CA ILE A 82 4.37 22.23 12.64
C ILE A 82 4.65 21.88 14.10
N ASP A 83 4.51 22.88 14.99
CA ASP A 83 4.62 22.66 16.42
C ASP A 83 3.33 22.04 16.98
N VAL A 84 3.47 20.91 17.67
CA VAL A 84 2.39 20.17 18.34
C VAL A 84 2.58 20.09 19.85
N SER A 85 3.55 20.85 20.40
CA SER A 85 3.85 20.90 21.84
C SER A 85 2.67 21.36 22.71
N HIS A 86 1.70 22.04 22.10
CA HIS A 86 0.46 22.49 22.74
C HIS A 86 -0.58 21.38 22.94
N LEU A 87 -0.42 20.23 22.29
CA LEU A 87 -1.30 19.08 22.43
C LEU A 87 -0.86 18.18 23.60
N THR A 88 -1.82 17.56 24.27
CA THR A 88 -1.55 16.52 25.27
C THR A 88 -0.89 15.30 24.62
N GLU A 89 -0.23 14.46 25.43
CA GLU A 89 0.41 13.24 24.92
C GLU A 89 -0.58 12.31 24.22
N GLU A 90 -1.79 12.18 24.76
CA GLU A 90 -2.86 11.36 24.15
C GLU A 90 -3.29 11.89 22.78
N GLU A 91 -3.45 13.21 22.65
CA GLU A 91 -3.78 13.87 21.38
C GLU A 91 -2.65 13.72 20.37
N GLN A 92 -1.38 13.81 20.80
CA GLN A 92 -0.23 13.59 19.92
C GLN A 92 -0.17 12.15 19.42
N VAL A 93 -0.47 11.16 20.27
CA VAL A 93 -0.56 9.75 19.86
C VAL A 93 -1.72 9.52 18.87
N ALA A 94 -2.86 10.20 19.08
CA ALA A 94 -4.03 10.09 18.20
C ALA A 94 -3.77 10.61 16.77
N LEU A 95 -2.78 11.48 16.56
CA LEU A 95 -2.39 11.97 15.24
C LEU A 95 -1.83 10.88 14.32
N ASN A 96 -1.32 9.77 14.84
CA ASN A 96 -0.85 8.63 14.04
C ASN A 96 0.11 9.06 12.88
N ASP A 97 -0.23 8.74 11.63
CA ASP A 97 0.58 9.09 10.44
C ASP A 97 0.45 10.56 10.01
N TYR A 98 -0.47 11.31 10.62
CA TYR A 98 -0.59 12.76 10.47
C TYR A 98 0.36 13.53 11.38
N HIS A 99 0.99 12.87 12.36
CA HIS A 99 1.93 13.52 13.26
C HIS A 99 3.07 14.18 12.45
N PRO A 100 3.45 15.45 12.71
CA PRO A 100 4.46 16.16 11.92
C PRO A 100 5.82 15.45 11.85
N ASN A 101 6.18 14.74 12.92
CA ASN A 101 7.42 13.94 13.00
C ASN A 101 7.31 12.54 12.37
N PHE A 102 6.13 12.11 11.92
CA PHE A 102 6.00 10.83 11.23
C PHE A 102 6.72 10.89 9.87
N ARG A 103 7.55 9.88 9.58
CA ARG A 103 8.31 9.77 8.33
C ARG A 103 7.99 8.45 7.64
N TYR A 104 7.49 8.54 6.41
CA TYR A 104 7.31 7.38 5.56
C TYR A 104 8.68 6.82 5.13
N ARG A 105 8.80 5.49 5.12
CA ARG A 105 10.01 4.76 4.72
C ARG A 105 9.78 4.09 3.37
N LEU A 106 10.75 4.25 2.48
CA LEU A 106 10.76 3.65 1.15
C LEU A 106 11.52 2.33 1.16
#